data_AF-A0A0F9F8N9-F1
#
_entry.id   AF-A0A0F9F8N9-F1
#
_cell.length_a   1.000
_cell.length_b   1.000
_cell.length_c   1.000
_cell.angle_alpha   90.00
_cell.angle_beta   90.00
_cell.angle_gamma   90.00
#
_symmetry.space_group_name_H-M   'P 1'
#
loop_
_entity.id
_entity.type
_entity.pdbx_description
1 polymer ?
#
loop_
_entity_poly.entity_id
_entity_poly.type
_entity_poly.pdbx_seq_one_letter_code
_entity_poly.pdbx_strand_id
1 'polypeptide(L)'
;MADVKCAFVVQKPQYKGETSRLAITHAISYQTVEILLDDDDTVTPSLCFIGEGVLGLSKGQEAMETYGITSTESHIMNSCLVDLEVLVCK
;
A
#
# COMPACT_ATOMS: atom_id res chain seq x y z
N MET A 1 -3.55 -17.11 -18.74
CA MET A 1 -3.33 -17.37 -17.30
C MET A 1 -1.85 -17.23 -16.98
N ALA A 2 -1.33 -16.00 -17.09
CA ALA A 2 -0.08 -15.66 -16.46
C ALA A 2 -0.38 -15.19 -15.02
N ASP A 3 0.40 -15.64 -14.04
CA ASP A 3 0.45 -14.98 -12.73
C ASP A 3 1.38 -13.78 -12.88
N VAL A 4 0.79 -12.59 -12.98
CA VAL A 4 1.51 -11.33 -13.16
C VAL A 4 1.90 -10.78 -11.80
N LYS A 5 3.20 -10.85 -11.49
CA LYS A 5 3.75 -10.25 -10.27
C LYS A 5 3.88 -8.75 -10.43
N CYS A 6 3.19 -7.98 -9.60
CA CYS A 6 3.21 -6.51 -9.64
C CYS A 6 3.79 -5.94 -8.35
N ALA A 7 4.74 -5.00 -8.46
CA ALA A 7 5.34 -4.35 -7.29
C ALA A 7 4.87 -2.90 -7.17
N PHE A 8 4.19 -2.57 -6.07
CA PHE A 8 3.84 -1.21 -5.71
C PHE A 8 4.98 -0.58 -4.91
N VAL A 9 5.66 0.40 -5.50
CA VAL A 9 6.81 1.07 -4.87
C VAL A 9 6.39 2.41 -4.28
N VAL A 10 6.41 2.50 -2.96
CA VAL A 10 6.10 3.72 -2.20
C VAL A 10 7.39 4.44 -1.84
N GLN A 11 7.64 5.58 -2.49
CA GLN A 11 8.84 6.41 -2.27
C GLN A 11 8.57 7.70 -1.50
N LYS A 12 7.31 8.16 -1.49
CA LYS A 12 6.89 9.42 -0.90
C LYS A 12 6.19 9.22 0.44
N PRO A 13 6.26 10.20 1.35
CA PRO A 13 5.59 10.12 2.64
C PRO A 13 4.07 10.22 2.49
N GLN A 14 3.36 9.53 3.39
CA GLN A 14 1.96 9.15 3.30
C GLN A 14 0.97 10.33 3.38
N TYR A 15 1.39 11.46 3.97
CA TYR A 15 0.54 12.64 4.18
C TYR A 15 0.93 13.85 3.34
N LYS A 16 2.01 13.76 2.55
CA LYS A 16 2.45 14.83 1.66
C LYS A 16 1.83 14.73 0.26
N GLY A 17 1.21 13.59 -0.05
CA GLY A 17 0.50 13.36 -1.31
C GLY A 17 -0.27 12.03 -1.27
N GLU A 18 -1.20 11.87 -2.21
CA GLU A 18 -2.10 10.71 -2.22
C GLU A 18 -1.47 9.43 -2.79
N THR A 19 -0.35 9.55 -3.51
CA THR A 19 0.29 8.42 -4.22
C THR A 19 0.56 7.22 -3.32
N SER A 20 0.99 7.47 -2.08
CA SER A 20 1.32 6.41 -1.13
C SER A 20 0.06 5.71 -0.62
N ARG A 21 -1.01 6.47 -0.36
CA ARG A 21 -2.32 5.92 0.05
C ARG A 21 -2.97 5.13 -1.09
N LEU A 22 -2.89 5.63 -2.31
CA LEU A 22 -3.38 4.93 -3.50
C LEU A 22 -2.63 3.61 -3.71
N ALA A 23 -1.30 3.61 -3.65
CA ALA A 23 -0.51 2.39 -3.80
C ALA A 23 -0.90 1.31 -2.78
N ILE A 24 -1.05 1.68 -1.50
CA ILE A 24 -1.49 0.77 -0.44
C ILE A 24 -2.91 0.25 -0.71
N THR A 25 -3.83 1.13 -1.10
CA THR A 25 -5.23 0.77 -1.36
C THR A 25 -5.35 -0.20 -2.54
N HIS A 26 -4.62 0.05 -3.63
CA HIS A 26 -4.60 -0.83 -4.79
C HIS A 26 -4.00 -2.21 -4.47
N ALA A 27 -2.90 -2.24 -3.71
CA ALA A 27 -2.29 -3.51 -3.29
C ALA A 27 -3.24 -4.35 -2.41
N ILE A 28 -3.99 -3.71 -1.49
CA ILE A 28 -4.97 -4.40 -0.63
C ILE A 28 -6.19 -4.87 -1.43
N SER A 29 -6.63 -4.10 -2.42
CA SER A 29 -7.84 -4.41 -3.19
C SER A 29 -7.76 -5.69 -4.01
N TYR A 30 -6.56 -6.24 -4.24
CA TYR A 30 -6.41 -7.51 -4.97
C TYR A 30 -7.18 -8.69 -4.34
N GLN A 31 -7.41 -8.65 -3.03
CA GLN A 31 -8.18 -9.70 -2.34
C GLN A 31 -9.68 -9.67 -2.65
N THR A 32 -10.21 -8.52 -3.09
CA THR A 32 -11.65 -8.29 -3.27
C THR A 32 -12.03 -7.99 -4.71
N VAL A 33 -11.08 -7.52 -5.51
CA VAL A 33 -11.27 -7.15 -6.92
C VAL A 33 -10.05 -7.63 -7.69
N GLU A 34 -10.27 -8.34 -8.79
CA GLU A 34 -9.19 -8.62 -9.74
C GLU A 34 -8.62 -7.28 -10.22
N ILE A 35 -7.32 -7.09 -10.05
CA ILE A 35 -6.64 -5.93 -10.65
C ILE A 35 -6.79 -6.13 -12.16
N LEU A 36 -7.65 -5.32 -12.78
CA LEU A 36 -8.04 -5.41 -14.20
C LEU A 36 -6.81 -5.22 -15.10
N LEU A 37 -6.13 -6.32 -15.40
CA LEU A 37 -5.25 -6.47 -16.57
C LEU A 37 -6.06 -7.15 -17.68
N ASP A 38 -5.38 -7.63 -18.74
CA ASP A 38 -6.04 -8.34 -19.82
C ASP A 38 -6.90 -9.51 -19.29
N ASP A 39 -7.99 -9.83 -20.00
CA ASP A 39 -8.93 -10.89 -19.61
C ASP A 39 -8.16 -12.22 -19.34
N ASP A 40 -8.42 -12.84 -18.18
CA ASP A 40 -7.80 -14.09 -17.65
C ASP A 40 -6.40 -13.99 -17.00
N ASP A 41 -5.88 -12.79 -16.70
CA ASP A 41 -4.64 -12.64 -15.91
C ASP A 41 -4.90 -12.44 -14.41
N THR A 42 -4.14 -13.19 -13.61
CA THR A 42 -4.16 -13.12 -12.14
C THR A 42 -2.98 -12.27 -11.69
N VAL A 43 -3.19 -11.28 -10.81
CA VAL A 43 -2.15 -10.32 -10.42
C VAL A 43 -1.72 -10.50 -8.98
N THR A 44 -0.52 -11.00 -8.71
CA THR A 44 -0.02 -11.07 -7.32
C THR A 44 0.75 -9.79 -6.97
N PRO A 45 0.24 -8.90 -6.09
CA PRO A 45 0.93 -7.69 -5.71
C PRO A 45 1.93 -7.89 -4.55
N SER A 46 3.03 -7.13 -4.59
CA SER A 46 3.93 -6.89 -3.45
C SER A 46 3.99 -5.39 -3.16
N LEU A 47 4.00 -5.00 -1.89
CA LEU A 47 4.04 -3.61 -1.45
C LEU A 47 5.42 -3.28 -0.87
N CYS A 48 6.15 -2.37 -1.52
CA CYS A 48 7.53 -2.04 -1.18
C CYS A 48 7.65 -0.59 -0.72
N PHE A 49 8.14 -0.37 0.50
CA PHE A 49 8.44 0.96 1.03
C PHE A 49 9.93 1.26 0.95
N ILE A 50 10.30 2.35 0.26
CA ILE A 50 11.67 2.81 0.10
C ILE A 50 11.79 4.32 0.31
N GLY A 51 13.00 4.82 0.56
CA GLY A 51 13.25 6.26 0.71
C GLY A 51 12.39 6.91 1.80
N GLU A 52 11.77 8.06 1.50
CA GLU A 52 10.86 8.76 2.42
C GLU A 52 9.55 8.01 2.67
N GLY A 53 9.21 7.02 1.83
CA GLY A 53 8.01 6.19 1.99
C GLY A 53 8.02 5.35 3.27
N VAL A 54 9.20 5.07 3.82
CA VAL A 54 9.34 4.32 5.09
C VAL A 54 8.86 5.16 6.28
N LEU A 55 8.88 6.49 6.20
CA LEU A 55 8.59 7.38 7.33
C LEU A 55 7.16 7.22 7.88
N GLY A 56 6.18 6.96 7.01
CA GLY A 56 4.80 6.73 7.45
C GLY A 56 4.48 5.31 7.87
N LEU A 57 5.49 4.46 8.11
CA LEU A 57 5.33 3.18 8.81
C LEU A 57 5.51 3.30 10.33
N SER A 58 5.67 4.53 10.84
CA SER A 58 5.82 4.79 12.28
C SER A 58 4.51 4.57 13.04
N LYS A 59 4.56 4.04 14.25
CA LYS A 59 3.38 3.84 15.11
C LYS A 59 2.95 5.15 15.79
N GLY A 60 1.65 5.31 16.06
CA GLY A 60 1.13 6.42 16.86
C GLY A 60 0.97 7.71 16.05
N GLN A 61 0.51 7.59 14.80
CA GLN A 61 0.35 8.75 13.93
C GLN A 61 -0.98 9.46 14.23
N GLU A 62 -0.90 10.68 14.74
CA GLU A 62 -2.06 11.55 15.04
C GLU A 62 -2.51 12.34 13.80
N ALA A 63 -2.72 11.65 12.68
CA ALA A 63 -3.03 12.27 11.39
C ALA A 63 -4.36 13.05 11.40
N MET A 64 -5.35 12.58 12.15
CA MET A 64 -6.64 13.25 12.28
C MET A 64 -6.51 14.56 13.07
N GLU A 65 -5.70 14.56 14.13
CA GLU A 65 -5.48 15.74 14.97
C GLU A 65 -4.60 16.78 14.28
N THR A 66 -3.53 16.33 13.60
CA THR A 66 -2.56 17.22 12.96
C THR A 66 -3.03 17.74 11.61
N TYR A 67 -3.66 16.89 10.80
CA TYR A 67 -3.95 17.16 9.38
C TYR A 67 -5.44 17.05 9.03
N GLY A 68 -6.31 16.59 9.93
CA GLY A 68 -7.74 16.41 9.65
C GLY A 68 -8.06 15.28 8.68
N ILE A 69 -7.15 14.32 8.49
CA ILE A 69 -7.30 13.21 7.53
C ILE A 69 -7.20 11.84 8.21
N THR A 70 -7.83 10.84 7.61
CA THR A 70 -7.76 9.45 8.09
C THR A 70 -6.31 8.97 8.09
N SER A 71 -5.88 8.40 9.21
CA SER A 71 -4.55 7.85 9.36
C SER A 71 -4.29 6.73 8.35
N THR A 72 -3.10 6.75 7.75
CA THR A 72 -2.59 5.67 6.91
C THR A 72 -2.12 4.46 7.72
N GLU A 73 -1.99 4.60 9.05
CA GLU A 73 -1.68 3.49 9.95
C GLU A 73 -2.74 2.37 9.85
N SER A 74 -4.02 2.72 9.79
CA SER A 74 -5.11 1.75 9.58
C SER A 74 -5.01 1.03 8.24
N HIS A 75 -4.59 1.73 7.18
CA HIS A 75 -4.42 1.14 5.85
C HIS A 75 -3.23 0.16 5.82
N ILE A 76 -2.13 0.50 6.49
CA ILE A 76 -0.97 -0.38 6.62
C ILE A 76 -1.32 -1.61 7.48
N MET A 77 -2.07 -1.44 8.57
CA MET A 77 -2.54 -2.59 9.36
C MET A 77 -3.40 -3.53 8.52
N ASN A 78 -4.31 -2.99 7.71
CA ASN A 78 -5.11 -3.78 6.78
C ASN A 78 -4.23 -4.54 5.77
N SER A 79 -3.13 -3.94 5.31
CA SER A 79 -2.18 -4.60 4.41
C SER A 79 -1.47 -5.81 5.03
N CYS A 80 -1.35 -5.85 6.36
CA CYS A 80 -0.79 -7.01 7.08
C CYS A 80 -1.85 -8.08 7.40
N LEU A 81 -3.15 -7.74 7.32
CA LEU A 81 -4.26 -8.67 7.54
C LEU A 81 -4.61 -9.46 6.28
N VAL A 82 -4.34 -8.88 5.12
CA VAL A 82 -4.33 -9.61 3.85
C VAL A 82 -2.95 -10.26 3.69
N ASP A 83 -2.87 -11.46 3.11
CA ASP A 83 -1.62 -12.18 2.81
C ASP A 83 -0.82 -11.46 1.68
N LEU A 84 -0.61 -10.16 1.84
CA LEU A 84 0.15 -9.30 0.95
C LEU A 84 1.62 -9.29 1.39
N GLU A 85 2.52 -9.46 0.44
CA GLU A 85 3.95 -9.32 0.71
C GLU A 85 4.29 -7.84 0.95
N VAL A 86 4.58 -7.48 2.20
CA VAL A 86 5.00 -6.12 2.58
C VAL A 86 6.50 -6.09 2.85
N LEU A 87 7.22 -5.29 2.07
CA LEU A 87 8.67 -5.13 2.12
C LEU A 87 9.04 -3.71 2.54
N VAL A 88 10.00 -3.58 3.46
CA VAL A 88 10.45 -2.29 3.98
C VAL A 88 11.97 -2.20 3.83
N CYS A 89 12.45 -1.12 3.22
CA CYS A 89 13.88 -0.83 3.16
C CYS A 89 14.43 -0.60 4.57
N LYS A 90 15.48 -1.35 4.93
CA LYS A 90 16.25 -1.18 6.17
C LYS A 90 17.01 0.15 6.15
#